data_AF-A0A5P9J995-F1
#
_entry.id   AF-A0A5P9J995-F1
#
_cell.length_a   1.000
_cell.length_b   1.000
_cell.length_c   1.000
_cell.angle_alpha   90.00
_cell.angle_beta   90.00
_cell.angle_gamma   90.00
#
_symmetry.space_group_name_H-M   'P 1'
#
loop_
_entity.id
_entity.type
_entity.pdbx_description
1 polymer ?
#
loop_
_entity_poly.entity_id
_entity_poly.type
_entity_poly.pdbx_seq_one_letter_code
_entity_poly.pdbx_strand_id
1 'polypeptide(L)'
;MSPSGERGRPLSSGFVQQSLGKEKSQLGEGAVTHEKADTSLNTEFDACVVRYGSAMTEVLERLTSAGQQKGFRKATLKQYAATVRLFRQLVGVTDIREIRQVHLSRFVDLMAAIPKSLGKREGDGDLDLETILARAKPLPMSEIGLSVSTMNGHLTRLERLIVRARLDGIDLPHRLEFKGLKNTEKRRPRDRRSTFSEKEIGRLFRHTIWNGCAGRKRRNKPGRLVIRDGL
;
A
#
# COMPACT_ATOMS: atom_id res chain seq x y z
N MET A 1 21.32 14.76 -66.02
CA MET A 1 20.49 13.88 -66.87
C MET A 1 19.41 13.27 -65.98
N SER A 2 18.23 13.89 -65.96
CA SER A 2 16.95 13.19 -65.69
C SER A 2 16.54 12.40 -66.95
N PRO A 3 15.35 11.77 -67.08
CA PRO A 3 14.27 11.46 -66.10
C PRO A 3 13.81 9.97 -66.25
N SER A 4 12.90 9.38 -65.47
CA SER A 4 11.43 9.35 -65.67
C SER A 4 10.91 8.00 -65.16
N GLY A 5 9.72 7.94 -64.54
CA GLY A 5 9.07 6.65 -64.26
C GLY A 5 7.91 6.68 -63.26
N GLU A 6 6.90 7.49 -63.52
CA GLU A 6 5.62 7.56 -62.79
C GLU A 6 4.74 6.29 -62.89
N ARG A 7 3.79 6.20 -61.93
CA ARG A 7 2.37 5.74 -62.00
C ARG A 7 2.04 4.81 -60.81
N GLY A 8 0.98 4.96 -60.04
CA GLY A 8 -0.15 5.90 -60.02
C GLY A 8 -1.08 5.57 -58.84
N ARG A 9 -1.84 6.57 -58.36
CA ARG A 9 -3.04 6.37 -57.52
C ARG A 9 -4.27 6.11 -58.43
N PRO A 10 -5.34 5.49 -57.89
CA PRO A 10 -6.58 6.26 -57.61
C PRO A 10 -7.20 5.88 -56.23
N LEU A 11 -7.79 6.79 -55.43
CA LEU A 11 -9.21 7.21 -55.42
C LEU A 11 -10.17 6.01 -55.62
N SER A 12 -11.09 5.63 -54.71
CA SER A 12 -12.32 6.37 -54.40
C SER A 12 -13.26 5.54 -53.50
N SER A 13 -13.96 6.22 -52.58
CA SER A 13 -15.36 6.07 -52.13
C SER A 13 -15.99 4.71 -51.78
N GLY A 14 -16.68 4.68 -50.64
CA GLY A 14 -17.66 3.65 -50.29
C GLY A 14 -18.40 3.93 -48.98
N PHE A 15 -19.08 5.09 -48.92
CA PHE A 15 -20.08 5.40 -47.89
C PHE A 15 -21.36 4.64 -48.27
N VAL A 16 -21.87 3.76 -47.40
CA VAL A 16 -23.22 3.19 -47.55
C VAL A 16 -23.95 3.35 -46.22
N GLN A 17 -24.73 4.43 -46.15
CA GLN A 17 -25.94 4.48 -45.35
C GLN A 17 -27.05 3.78 -46.15
N GLN A 18 -27.79 2.88 -45.50
CA GLN A 18 -29.15 2.54 -45.92
C GLN A 18 -30.06 2.66 -44.71
N SER A 19 -30.88 3.70 -44.75
CA SER A 19 -32.18 3.80 -44.11
C SER A 19 -33.18 2.88 -44.83
N LEU A 20 -34.15 2.31 -44.10
CA LEU A 20 -35.60 2.40 -44.36
C LEU A 20 -36.35 1.39 -43.47
N GLY A 21 -37.48 1.82 -42.92
CA GLY A 21 -38.43 0.91 -42.23
C GLY A 21 -39.25 1.59 -41.13
N LYS A 22 -40.20 2.45 -41.52
CA LYS A 22 -41.31 2.86 -40.67
C LYS A 22 -42.30 1.70 -40.57
N GLU A 23 -42.82 1.41 -39.38
CA GLU A 23 -44.19 0.92 -39.19
C GLU A 23 -44.74 1.35 -37.82
N LYS A 24 -45.96 1.89 -37.83
CA LYS A 24 -46.76 2.30 -36.67
C LYS A 24 -47.98 1.36 -36.60
N SER A 25 -48.27 0.79 -35.43
CA SER A 25 -49.61 0.48 -34.90
C SER A 25 -49.42 0.15 -33.40
N GLN A 26 -49.86 0.99 -32.47
CA GLN A 26 -51.19 1.09 -31.82
C GLN A 26 -51.73 -0.19 -31.16
N LEU A 27 -52.15 0.03 -29.89
CA LEU A 27 -53.10 -0.70 -29.03
C LEU A 27 -52.56 -1.73 -28.04
N GLY A 28 -52.83 -1.46 -26.75
CA GLY A 28 -52.68 -2.39 -25.64
C GLY A 28 -52.57 -1.68 -24.28
N GLU A 29 -53.66 -1.07 -23.83
CA GLU A 29 -53.85 -0.70 -22.42
C GLU A 29 -53.75 -1.95 -21.54
N GLY A 30 -52.96 -1.85 -20.47
CA GLY A 30 -52.83 -2.86 -19.44
C GLY A 30 -52.34 -2.20 -18.17
N ALA A 31 -53.25 -1.53 -17.46
CA ALA A 31 -53.00 -1.00 -16.13
C ALA A 31 -52.79 -2.18 -15.17
N VAL A 32 -51.53 -2.56 -14.97
CA VAL A 32 -51.14 -3.50 -13.91
C VAL A 32 -50.95 -2.71 -12.63
N THR A 33 -52.01 -2.66 -11.82
CA THR A 33 -51.91 -2.31 -10.40
C THR A 33 -51.28 -3.49 -9.65
N HIS A 34 -49.94 -3.54 -9.60
CA HIS A 34 -49.26 -4.33 -8.57
C HIS A 34 -49.18 -3.49 -7.29
N GLU A 35 -50.25 -3.62 -6.51
CA GLU A 35 -50.21 -4.02 -5.11
C GLU A 35 -48.94 -3.65 -4.34
N LYS A 36 -49.07 -2.55 -3.58
CA LYS A 36 -48.15 -2.11 -2.53
C LYS A 36 -48.18 -3.14 -1.39
N ALA A 37 -47.40 -4.22 -1.49
CA ALA A 37 -47.30 -5.20 -0.42
C ALA A 37 -45.89 -5.79 -0.32
N ASP A 38 -44.85 -4.95 -0.18
CA ASP A 38 -43.50 -5.47 0.14
C ASP A 38 -42.56 -4.45 0.82
N THR A 39 -43.12 -3.39 1.42
CA THR A 39 -42.30 -2.34 2.09
C THR A 39 -42.15 -2.59 3.60
N SER A 40 -43.02 -3.37 4.24
CA SER A 40 -42.98 -3.59 5.69
C SER A 40 -41.94 -4.64 6.13
N LEU A 41 -41.66 -5.66 5.32
CA LEU A 41 -40.76 -6.76 5.70
C LEU A 41 -39.26 -6.39 5.61
N ASN A 42 -38.89 -5.37 4.83
CA ASN A 42 -37.50 -4.91 4.73
C ASN A 42 -37.06 -4.05 5.93
N THR A 43 -38.01 -3.54 6.73
CA THR A 43 -37.70 -2.64 7.85
C THR A 43 -37.31 -3.41 9.11
N GLU A 44 -37.83 -4.62 9.32
CA GLU A 44 -37.52 -5.45 10.50
C GLU A 44 -36.18 -6.20 10.37
N PHE A 45 -35.73 -6.49 9.15
CA PHE A 45 -34.45 -7.17 8.91
C PHE A 45 -33.24 -6.27 9.24
N ASP A 46 -33.40 -4.95 9.15
CA ASP A 46 -32.32 -3.96 9.36
C ASP A 46 -31.94 -3.77 10.85
N ALA A 47 -32.83 -4.16 11.78
CA ALA A 47 -32.63 -4.00 13.22
C ALA A 47 -31.71 -5.06 13.85
N CYS A 48 -31.51 -6.21 13.19
CA CYS A 48 -30.66 -7.32 13.67
C CYS A 48 -29.37 -7.49 12.85
N VAL A 49 -29.06 -6.56 11.93
CA VAL A 49 -27.80 -6.61 11.19
C VAL A 49 -26.67 -6.26 12.15
N VAL A 50 -25.77 -7.23 12.40
CA VAL A 50 -24.51 -6.98 13.11
C VAL A 50 -23.72 -5.93 12.32
N ARG A 51 -23.75 -4.67 12.78
CA ARG A 51 -22.99 -3.58 12.18
C ARG A 51 -21.59 -3.58 12.76
N TYR A 52 -20.59 -3.79 11.90
CA TYR A 52 -19.20 -3.67 12.29
C TYR A 52 -18.87 -2.20 12.57
N GLY A 53 -18.12 -1.92 13.65
CA GLY A 53 -17.68 -0.56 13.91
C GLY A 53 -16.63 -0.09 12.91
N SER A 54 -16.66 1.21 12.64
CA SER A 54 -15.94 1.91 11.58
C SER A 54 -14.59 2.49 12.02
N ALA A 55 -14.27 2.43 13.32
CA ALA A 55 -12.99 2.87 13.83
C ALA A 55 -11.85 2.08 13.15
N MET A 56 -10.79 2.77 12.72
CA MET A 56 -9.67 2.12 12.03
C MET A 56 -9.02 1.01 12.86
N THR A 57 -9.02 1.14 14.19
CA THR A 57 -8.49 0.14 15.12
C THR A 57 -9.30 -1.15 15.10
N GLU A 58 -10.63 -1.05 14.99
CA GLU A 58 -11.50 -2.23 14.94
C GLU A 58 -11.41 -2.94 13.58
N VAL A 59 -11.38 -2.16 12.48
CA VAL A 59 -11.15 -2.71 11.14
C VAL A 59 -9.77 -3.40 11.09
N LEU A 60 -8.76 -2.78 11.72
CA LEU A 60 -7.42 -3.37 11.83
C LEU A 60 -7.45 -4.67 12.62
N GLU A 61 -8.13 -4.71 13.76
CA GLU A 61 -8.25 -5.92 14.57
C GLU A 61 -8.83 -7.06 13.74
N ARG A 62 -9.96 -6.82 13.07
CA ARG A 62 -10.61 -7.80 12.18
C ARG A 62 -9.72 -8.22 11.01
N LEU A 63 -9.00 -7.28 10.39
CA LEU A 63 -8.02 -7.56 9.34
C LEU A 63 -6.91 -8.48 9.88
N THR A 64 -6.40 -8.19 11.07
CA THR A 64 -5.32 -8.98 11.67
C THR A 64 -5.78 -10.36 12.13
N SER A 65 -6.97 -10.48 12.72
CA SER A 65 -7.57 -11.75 13.12
C SER A 65 -7.81 -12.66 11.91
N ALA A 66 -8.38 -12.13 10.83
CA ALA A 66 -8.51 -12.88 9.59
C ALA A 66 -7.15 -13.22 8.95
N GLY A 67 -6.16 -12.32 9.07
CA GLY A 67 -4.79 -12.57 8.64
C GLY A 67 -4.13 -13.72 9.41
N GLN A 68 -4.34 -13.80 10.73
CA GLN A 68 -3.84 -14.88 11.57
C GLN A 68 -4.45 -16.23 11.16
N GLN A 69 -5.76 -16.28 10.94
CA GLN A 69 -6.45 -17.48 10.45
C GLN A 69 -5.90 -17.93 9.08
N LYS A 70 -5.51 -16.99 8.22
CA LYS A 70 -4.86 -17.25 6.92
C LYS A 70 -3.34 -17.50 7.02
N GLY A 71 -2.79 -17.64 8.22
CA GLY A 71 -1.37 -17.96 8.43
C GLY A 71 -0.39 -16.81 8.16
N PHE A 72 -0.83 -15.55 8.24
CA PHE A 72 0.07 -14.42 8.06
C PHE A 72 1.14 -14.39 9.16
N ARG A 73 2.38 -14.09 8.75
CA ARG A 73 3.50 -13.90 9.68
C ARG A 73 3.15 -12.79 10.68
N LYS A 74 3.47 -13.00 11.96
CA LYS A 74 3.30 -11.99 13.03
C LYS A 74 3.93 -10.64 12.68
N ALA A 75 5.06 -10.64 11.98
CA ALA A 75 5.72 -9.42 11.49
C ALA A 75 4.83 -8.61 10.53
N THR A 76 4.12 -9.27 9.62
CA THR A 76 3.19 -8.61 8.68
C THR A 76 2.04 -7.95 9.42
N LEU A 77 1.50 -8.60 10.44
CA LEU A 77 0.41 -8.05 11.28
C LEU A 77 0.87 -6.80 12.04
N LYS A 78 2.06 -6.85 12.64
CA LYS A 78 2.68 -5.68 13.29
C LYS A 78 2.86 -4.51 12.34
N GLN A 79 3.15 -4.77 11.06
CA GLN A 79 3.28 -3.70 10.07
C GLN A 79 1.96 -3.01 9.73
N TYR A 80 0.82 -3.73 9.74
CA TYR A 80 -0.49 -3.09 9.61
C TYR A 80 -0.78 -2.18 10.80
N ALA A 81 -0.56 -2.67 12.02
CA ALA A 81 -0.74 -1.87 13.24
C ALA A 81 0.15 -0.62 13.25
N ALA A 82 1.42 -0.77 12.87
CA ALA A 82 2.34 0.37 12.75
C ALA A 82 1.88 1.39 11.69
N THR A 83 1.28 0.93 10.59
CA THR A 83 0.75 1.81 9.54
C THR A 83 -0.46 2.59 10.02
N VAL A 84 -1.42 1.94 10.68
CA VAL A 84 -2.60 2.62 11.23
C VAL A 84 -2.21 3.62 12.31
N ARG A 85 -1.28 3.25 13.20
CA ARG A 85 -0.75 4.17 14.22
C ARG A 85 -0.12 5.40 13.58
N LEU A 86 0.78 5.21 12.62
CA LEU A 86 1.45 6.32 11.94
C LEU A 86 0.45 7.22 11.19
N PHE A 87 -0.54 6.64 10.52
CA PHE A 87 -1.57 7.41 9.81
C PHE A 87 -2.38 8.27 10.78
N ARG A 88 -2.86 7.68 11.89
CA ARG A 88 -3.58 8.41 12.94
C ARG A 88 -2.73 9.52 13.54
N GLN A 89 -1.46 9.25 13.82
CA GLN A 89 -0.54 10.21 14.42
C GLN A 89 -0.23 11.39 13.50
N LEU A 90 -0.08 11.16 12.19
CA LEU A 90 0.26 12.21 11.24
C LEU A 90 -0.95 12.99 10.71
N VAL A 91 -2.07 12.31 10.50
CA VAL A 91 -3.25 12.89 9.83
C VAL A 91 -4.36 13.25 10.81
N GLY A 92 -4.41 12.59 11.97
CA GLY A 92 -5.42 12.82 13.01
C GLY A 92 -6.77 12.12 12.80
N VAL A 93 -6.94 11.41 11.68
CA VAL A 93 -8.21 10.72 11.37
C VAL A 93 -8.25 9.37 12.08
N THR A 94 -9.36 9.05 12.73
CA THR A 94 -9.55 7.81 13.50
C THR A 94 -10.60 6.87 12.91
N ASP A 95 -11.61 7.42 12.24
CA ASP A 95 -12.66 6.64 11.56
C ASP A 95 -12.29 6.43 10.08
N ILE A 96 -12.56 5.24 9.55
CA ILE A 96 -12.27 4.90 8.16
C ILE A 96 -13.16 5.66 7.15
N ARG A 97 -14.37 6.05 7.57
CA ARG A 97 -15.36 6.78 6.74
C ARG A 97 -14.96 8.23 6.50
N GLU A 98 -14.15 8.80 7.39
CA GLU A 98 -13.64 10.16 7.29
C GLU A 98 -12.43 10.27 6.35
N ILE A 99 -11.87 9.14 5.88
CA ILE A 99 -10.72 9.16 5.00
C ILE A 99 -11.10 9.74 3.64
N ARG A 100 -10.44 10.85 3.28
CA ARG A 100 -10.55 11.56 2.01
C ARG A 100 -9.25 11.53 1.24
N GLN A 101 -9.29 11.84 -0.06
CA GLN A 101 -8.09 11.87 -0.90
C GLN A 101 -7.04 12.86 -0.36
N VAL A 102 -7.47 14.02 0.14
CA VAL A 102 -6.59 15.04 0.76
C VAL A 102 -5.82 14.50 1.96
N HIS A 103 -6.41 13.57 2.72
CA HIS A 103 -5.76 12.94 3.87
C HIS A 103 -4.64 12.01 3.41
N LEU A 104 -4.82 11.31 2.29
CA LEU A 104 -3.78 10.48 1.70
C LEU A 104 -2.63 11.32 1.12
N SER A 105 -2.93 12.42 0.42
CA SER A 105 -1.91 13.36 -0.06
C SER A 105 -1.11 13.95 1.09
N ARG A 106 -1.79 14.48 2.11
CA ARG A 106 -1.14 15.01 3.33
C ARG A 106 -0.28 13.95 4.01
N PHE A 107 -0.72 12.70 4.05
CA PHE A 107 0.06 11.61 4.64
C PHE A 107 1.37 11.37 3.89
N VAL A 108 1.37 11.44 2.54
CA VAL A 108 2.59 11.32 1.73
C VAL A 108 3.53 12.50 2.00
N ASP A 109 3.01 13.72 2.01
CA ASP A 109 3.80 14.93 2.28
C ASP A 109 4.44 14.87 3.67
N LEU A 110 3.68 14.45 4.69
CA LEU A 110 4.19 14.29 6.05
C LEU A 110 5.23 13.17 6.15
N MET A 111 5.03 12.01 5.52
CA MET A 111 6.04 10.95 5.49
C MET A 111 7.36 11.40 4.84
N ALA A 112 7.32 12.36 3.92
CA ALA A 112 8.51 12.96 3.32
C ALA A 112 9.18 14.02 4.22
N ALA A 113 8.46 14.58 5.20
CA ALA A 113 8.94 15.62 6.11
C ALA A 113 9.35 15.13 7.51
N ILE A 114 8.94 13.93 7.92
CA ILE A 114 9.28 13.38 9.25
C ILE A 114 10.73 12.85 9.34
N PRO A 115 11.30 12.75 10.56
CA PRO A 115 12.60 12.13 10.76
C PRO A 115 12.58 10.63 10.45
N LYS A 116 13.64 10.10 9.82
CA LYS A 116 13.84 8.66 9.60
C LYS A 116 14.00 7.84 10.89
N SER A 117 14.30 8.52 11.99
CA SER A 117 14.42 7.91 13.31
C SER A 117 13.08 7.69 14.02
N LEU A 118 11.98 8.24 13.49
CA LEU A 118 10.67 8.15 14.12
C LEU A 118 10.25 6.68 14.33
N GLY A 119 9.89 6.35 15.57
CA GLY A 119 9.44 5.00 15.94
C GLY A 119 10.58 4.03 16.27
N LYS A 120 11.83 4.50 16.28
CA LYS A 120 12.98 3.75 16.79
C LYS A 120 13.18 3.95 18.29
N ARG A 121 12.73 5.08 18.85
CA ARG A 121 12.83 5.37 20.28
C ARG A 121 11.54 4.95 20.97
N GLU A 122 11.68 4.53 22.22
CA GLU A 122 10.55 4.33 23.12
C GLU A 122 9.83 5.67 23.34
N GLY A 123 8.50 5.67 23.32
CA GLY A 123 7.67 6.89 23.43
C GLY A 123 7.43 7.66 22.13
N ASP A 124 8.11 7.34 21.02
CA ASP A 124 7.84 8.00 19.72
C ASP A 124 6.42 7.76 19.18
N GLY A 125 5.73 6.73 19.68
CA GLY A 125 4.39 6.36 19.25
C GLY A 125 3.28 7.33 19.66
N ASP A 126 3.51 8.12 20.71
CA ASP A 126 2.51 8.99 21.33
C ASP A 126 2.84 10.49 21.14
N LEU A 127 3.88 10.79 20.36
CA LEU A 127 4.26 12.16 20.06
C LEU A 127 3.23 12.83 19.17
N ASP A 128 2.93 14.08 19.48
CA ASP A 128 2.12 14.92 18.62
C ASP A 128 2.88 15.32 17.33
N LEU A 129 2.12 15.57 16.26
CA LEU A 129 2.64 15.97 14.97
C LEU A 129 3.58 17.18 15.06
N GLU A 130 3.23 18.20 15.86
CA GLU A 130 4.06 19.40 16.00
C GLU A 130 5.43 19.08 16.58
N THR A 131 5.46 18.18 17.56
CA THR A 131 6.70 17.72 18.19
C THR A 131 7.55 16.91 17.20
N ILE A 132 6.92 16.07 16.38
CA ILE A 132 7.63 15.30 15.34
C ILE A 132 8.28 16.24 14.32
N LEU A 133 7.54 17.26 13.85
CA LEU A 133 8.05 18.23 12.89
C LEU A 133 9.12 19.14 13.51
N ALA A 134 8.99 19.51 14.79
CA ALA A 134 10.02 20.25 15.51
C ALA A 134 11.34 19.46 15.60
N ARG A 135 11.26 18.13 15.79
CA ARG A 135 12.43 17.25 15.76
C ARG A 135 13.04 17.10 14.36
N ALA A 136 12.26 17.31 13.30
CA ALA A 136 12.76 17.26 11.92
C ALA A 136 13.55 18.52 11.54
N LYS A 137 13.13 19.70 12.02
CA LYS A 137 13.73 21.00 11.67
C LYS A 137 15.26 21.08 11.75
N PRO A 138 15.93 20.61 12.83
CA PRO A 138 17.38 20.73 12.94
C PRO A 138 18.16 19.62 12.20
N LEU A 139 17.47 18.62 11.63
CA LEU A 139 18.14 17.47 11.02
C LEU A 139 18.62 17.77 9.60
N PRO A 140 19.72 17.14 9.16
CA PRO A 140 20.13 17.23 7.76
C PRO A 140 19.10 16.56 6.85
N MET A 141 19.00 17.03 5.59
CA MET A 141 18.09 16.46 4.58
C MET A 141 18.28 14.95 4.35
N SER A 142 19.47 14.41 4.64
CA SER A 142 19.76 12.97 4.59
C SER A 142 19.03 12.16 5.66
N GLU A 143 18.56 12.78 6.75
CA GLU A 143 17.86 12.14 7.87
C GLU A 143 16.35 12.42 7.89
N ILE A 144 15.89 13.23 6.95
CA ILE A 144 14.48 13.60 6.77
C ILE A 144 13.87 12.73 5.65
N GLY A 145 12.61 12.35 5.84
CA GLY A 145 11.78 11.63 4.87
C GLY A 145 12.00 10.13 4.84
N LEU A 146 10.91 9.37 4.84
CA LEU A 146 10.96 7.91 4.69
C LEU A 146 11.39 7.50 3.27
N SER A 147 11.92 6.28 3.14
CA SER A 147 12.24 5.75 1.81
C SER A 147 10.98 5.58 0.96
N VAL A 148 11.10 5.72 -0.36
CA VAL A 148 9.99 5.52 -1.31
C VAL A 148 9.34 4.14 -1.12
N SER A 149 10.15 3.08 -0.95
CA SER A 149 9.65 1.74 -0.65
C SER A 149 8.84 1.69 0.65
N THR A 150 9.28 2.37 1.69
CA THR A 150 8.58 2.44 2.97
C THR A 150 7.24 3.16 2.83
N MET A 151 7.22 4.34 2.19
CA MET A 151 6.00 5.12 1.96
C MET A 151 4.97 4.33 1.14
N ASN A 152 5.39 3.73 0.01
CA ASN A 152 4.52 2.89 -0.81
C ASN A 152 4.00 1.66 -0.06
N GLY A 153 4.82 1.10 0.84
CA GLY A 153 4.44 0.02 1.73
C GLY A 153 3.33 0.41 2.71
N HIS A 154 3.40 1.61 3.28
CA HIS A 154 2.32 2.16 4.11
C HIS A 154 1.04 2.37 3.30
N LEU A 155 1.13 3.01 2.13
CA LEU A 155 -0.03 3.20 1.24
C LEU A 155 -0.70 1.87 0.86
N THR A 156 0.09 0.85 0.54
CA THR A 156 -0.45 -0.48 0.19
C THR A 156 -1.15 -1.16 1.37
N ARG A 157 -0.65 -0.98 2.59
CA ARG A 157 -1.30 -1.53 3.79
C ARG A 157 -2.58 -0.78 4.12
N LEU A 158 -2.61 0.54 3.92
CA LEU A 158 -3.80 1.36 4.11
C LEU A 158 -4.87 1.02 3.07
N GLU A 159 -4.48 0.84 1.81
CA GLU A 159 -5.37 0.36 0.73
C GLU A 159 -6.05 -0.97 1.12
N ARG A 160 -5.29 -1.92 1.67
CA ARG A 160 -5.84 -3.20 2.16
C ARG A 160 -6.77 -3.06 3.36
N LEU A 161 -6.51 -2.10 4.25
CA LEU A 161 -7.40 -1.79 5.37
C LEU A 161 -8.77 -1.31 4.86
N ILE A 162 -8.77 -0.44 3.83
CA ILE A 162 -9.99 0.08 3.22
C ILE A 162 -10.76 -1.01 2.47
N VAL A 163 -10.05 -1.90 1.76
CA VAL A 163 -10.68 -3.08 1.15
C VAL A 163 -11.35 -3.93 2.23
N ARG A 164 -10.72 -4.10 3.40
CA ARG A 164 -11.35 -4.84 4.49
C ARG A 164 -12.60 -4.15 5.03
N ALA A 165 -12.57 -2.84 5.23
CA ALA A 165 -13.74 -2.08 5.65
C ALA A 165 -14.93 -2.26 4.70
N ARG A 166 -14.69 -2.22 3.38
CA ARG A 166 -15.72 -2.47 2.37
C ARG A 166 -16.30 -3.87 2.46
N LEU A 167 -15.47 -4.89 2.72
CA LEU A 167 -15.95 -6.26 2.94
C LEU A 167 -16.76 -6.40 4.23
N ASP A 168 -16.50 -5.55 5.23
CA ASP A 168 -17.29 -5.46 6.45
C ASP A 168 -18.59 -4.61 6.23
N GLY A 169 -18.90 -4.21 5.00
CA GLY A 169 -20.09 -3.39 4.69
C GLY A 169 -19.95 -1.91 5.06
N ILE A 170 -18.73 -1.44 5.37
CA ILE A 170 -18.47 -0.03 5.67
C ILE A 170 -18.11 0.68 4.37
N ASP A 171 -19.06 1.41 3.83
CA ASP A 171 -18.85 2.23 2.64
C ASP A 171 -18.16 3.54 2.98
N LEU A 172 -17.21 3.92 2.11
CA LEU A 172 -16.56 5.21 2.17
C LEU A 172 -17.33 6.17 1.25
N PRO A 173 -17.51 7.43 1.66
CA PRO A 173 -18.27 8.42 0.87
C PRO A 173 -17.60 8.74 -0.48
N HIS A 174 -16.31 8.42 -0.62
CA HIS A 174 -15.53 8.75 -1.82
C HIS A 174 -14.65 7.58 -2.27
N ARG A 175 -14.43 7.49 -3.59
CA ARG A 175 -13.45 6.57 -4.17
C ARG A 175 -12.05 7.14 -4.00
N LEU A 176 -11.24 6.47 -3.18
CA LEU A 176 -9.85 6.84 -2.95
C LEU A 176 -8.94 6.25 -4.03
N GLU A 177 -7.94 7.02 -4.44
CA GLU A 177 -6.96 6.62 -5.44
C GLU A 177 -5.56 6.55 -4.82
N PHE A 178 -4.97 5.35 -4.88
CA PHE A 178 -3.67 5.05 -4.28
C PHE A 178 -2.54 4.99 -5.31
N LYS A 179 -2.82 4.64 -6.58
CA LYS A 179 -1.76 4.42 -7.56
C LYS A 179 -1.04 5.72 -7.90
N GLY A 180 -1.79 6.81 -8.06
CA GLY A 180 -1.24 8.14 -8.35
C GLY A 180 -0.38 8.73 -7.22
N LEU A 181 -0.53 8.23 -5.98
CA LEU A 181 0.24 8.69 -4.82
C LEU A 181 1.54 7.88 -4.61
N LYS A 182 1.68 6.72 -5.26
CA LYS A 182 2.86 5.87 -5.10
C LYS A 182 3.98 6.40 -5.98
N ASN A 183 5.12 6.71 -5.35
CA ASN A 183 6.29 7.18 -6.07
C ASN A 183 7.04 6.02 -6.73
N THR A 184 7.51 6.21 -7.96
CA THR A 184 8.34 5.21 -8.65
C THR A 184 9.76 5.25 -8.11
N GLU A 185 10.27 4.09 -7.74
CA GLU A 185 11.62 3.97 -7.18
C GLU A 185 12.64 3.89 -8.34
N LYS A 186 13.58 4.84 -8.38
CA LYS A 186 14.58 4.95 -9.47
C LYS A 186 15.58 3.77 -9.48
N ARG A 187 15.82 3.15 -8.32
CA ARG A 187 16.77 2.03 -8.17
C ARG A 187 16.08 0.68 -8.36
N ARG A 188 16.67 -0.17 -9.21
CA ARG A 188 16.17 -1.54 -9.44
C ARG A 188 16.27 -2.35 -8.14
N PRO A 189 15.33 -3.28 -7.86
CA PRO A 189 15.35 -4.10 -6.65
C PRO A 189 16.66 -4.87 -6.42
N ARG A 190 17.27 -5.38 -7.50
CA ARG A 190 18.56 -6.08 -7.45
C ARG A 190 19.72 -5.19 -6.97
N ASP A 191 19.70 -3.92 -7.33
CA ASP A 191 20.79 -2.97 -7.05
C ASP A 191 20.65 -2.36 -5.64
N ARG A 192 19.64 -2.78 -4.85
CA ARG A 192 19.44 -2.33 -3.46
C ARG A 192 20.35 -3.04 -2.47
N ARG A 193 20.73 -4.28 -2.76
CA ARG A 193 21.65 -5.03 -1.91
C ARG A 193 23.06 -4.64 -2.35
N SER A 194 23.80 -3.96 -1.47
CA SER A 194 25.24 -3.78 -1.68
C SER A 194 25.86 -5.15 -1.88
N THR A 195 26.37 -5.41 -3.07
CA THR A 195 27.15 -6.61 -3.34
C THR A 195 28.44 -6.51 -2.54
N PHE A 196 28.89 -7.62 -1.94
CA PHE A 196 30.18 -7.64 -1.28
C PHE A 196 31.28 -7.31 -2.30
N SER A 197 32.13 -6.36 -1.98
CA SER A 197 33.35 -6.11 -2.73
C SER A 197 34.36 -7.24 -2.49
N GLU A 198 35.27 -7.46 -3.43
CA GLU A 198 36.34 -8.44 -3.28
C GLU A 198 37.15 -8.25 -1.99
N LYS A 199 37.38 -6.98 -1.59
CA LYS A 199 38.05 -6.64 -0.33
C LYS A 199 37.27 -7.09 0.90
N GLU A 200 35.94 -6.96 0.89
CA GLU A 200 35.08 -7.40 1.99
C GLU A 200 34.99 -8.92 2.07
N ILE A 201 34.92 -9.59 0.91
CA ILE A 201 34.99 -11.05 0.82
C ILE A 201 36.34 -11.55 1.37
N GLY A 202 37.44 -10.92 0.96
CA GLY A 202 38.77 -11.22 1.47
C GLY A 202 38.89 -10.98 2.98
N ARG A 203 38.26 -9.93 3.52
CA ARG A 203 38.21 -9.68 4.97
C ARG A 203 37.39 -10.75 5.71
N LEU A 204 36.26 -11.17 5.15
CA LEU A 204 35.41 -12.22 5.70
C LEU A 204 36.20 -13.53 5.81
N PHE A 205 36.86 -13.95 4.73
CA PHE A 205 37.65 -15.18 4.73
C PHE A 205 38.95 -15.10 5.53
N ARG A 206 39.42 -13.89 5.89
CA ARG A 206 40.53 -13.67 6.85
C ARG A 206 40.08 -13.75 8.31
N HIS A 207 38.79 -13.87 8.59
CA HIS A 207 38.29 -13.94 9.96
C HIS A 207 38.78 -15.22 10.67
N THR A 208 38.88 -15.15 12.00
CA THR A 208 39.43 -16.21 12.88
C THR A 208 38.61 -17.50 12.86
N ILE A 209 37.37 -17.44 12.36
CA ILE A 209 36.52 -18.61 12.12
C ILE A 209 37.12 -19.53 11.05
N TRP A 210 37.72 -18.96 9.99
CA TRP A 210 38.31 -19.74 8.89
C TRP A 210 39.83 -19.95 9.03
N ASN A 211 40.55 -19.07 9.73
CA ASN A 211 42.03 -19.13 9.83
C ASN A 211 42.56 -19.61 11.18
N GLY A 212 41.69 -19.85 12.16
CA GLY A 212 42.08 -20.37 13.46
C GLY A 212 41.68 -19.44 14.61
N CYS A 213 41.12 -20.06 15.65
CA CYS A 213 40.61 -19.39 16.83
C CYS A 213 41.27 -19.88 18.12
N ALA A 214 41.09 -19.12 19.20
CA ALA A 214 41.60 -19.47 20.52
C ALA A 214 40.84 -20.63 21.21
N GLY A 215 39.71 -21.07 20.65
CA GLY A 215 38.92 -22.19 21.18
C GLY A 215 37.43 -22.10 20.83
N ARG A 216 36.69 -23.20 21.04
CA ARG A 216 35.28 -23.35 20.64
C ARG A 216 34.34 -22.24 21.15
N LYS A 217 34.57 -21.74 22.37
CA LYS A 217 33.79 -20.64 22.98
C LYS A 217 34.35 -19.23 22.65
N ARG A 218 35.53 -19.13 22.05
CA ARG A 218 36.26 -17.87 21.78
C ARG A 218 36.69 -17.77 20.31
N ARG A 219 35.71 -17.97 19.40
CA ARG A 219 35.93 -18.03 17.94
C ARG A 219 36.43 -16.72 17.33
N ASN A 220 36.11 -15.58 17.95
CA ASN A 220 36.49 -14.25 17.47
C ASN A 220 37.91 -13.83 17.91
N LYS A 221 38.59 -14.65 18.73
CA LYS A 221 39.98 -14.40 19.13
C LYS A 221 40.91 -15.26 18.27
N PRO A 222 42.01 -14.70 17.75
CA PRO A 222 42.96 -15.46 16.95
C PRO A 222 43.59 -16.57 17.78
N GLY A 223 43.81 -17.72 17.15
CA GLY A 223 44.49 -18.86 17.74
C GLY A 223 44.78 -19.93 16.69
N ARG A 224 45.32 -21.07 17.10
CA ARG A 224 45.76 -22.12 16.17
C ARG A 224 44.67 -23.16 15.86
N LEU A 225 43.54 -23.11 16.55
CA LEU A 225 42.49 -24.13 16.44
C LEU A 225 41.50 -23.76 15.35
N VAL A 226 41.50 -24.51 14.24
CA VAL A 226 40.47 -24.38 13.20
C VAL A 226 39.36 -25.40 13.47
N ILE A 227 38.13 -24.92 13.66
CA ILE A 227 36.96 -25.78 13.92
C ILE A 227 36.13 -25.83 12.64
N ARG A 228 35.92 -27.02 12.09
CA ARG A 228 35.23 -27.24 10.80
C ARG A 228 33.78 -27.68 11.02
N ASP A 229 32.93 -26.79 11.49
CA ASP A 229 31.51 -27.07 11.76
C ASP A 229 30.54 -26.16 11.00
N GLY A 230 31.05 -25.32 10.08
CA GLY A 230 30.24 -24.50 9.17
C GLY A 230 29.52 -23.31 9.82
N LEU A 231 29.94 -22.90 11.02
CA LEU A 231 29.20 -22.02 11.94
C LEU A 231 29.97 -20.78 12.43
#